data_AF-A0AAC9ZDP3-F1
#
_entry.id   AF-A0AAC9ZDP3-F1
#
_cell.length_a   1.000
_cell.length_b   1.000
_cell.length_c   1.000
_cell.angle_alpha   90.00
_cell.angle_beta   90.00
_cell.angle_gamma   90.00
#
_symmetry.space_group_name_H-M   'P 1'
#
loop_
_entity.id
_entity.type
_entity.pdbx_description
1 polymer ?
#
loop_
_entity_poly.entity_id
_entity_poly.type
_entity_poly.pdbx_seq_one_letter_code
_entity_poly.pdbx_strand_id
1 'polypeptide(L)'
;MDDDREDFVAAGAEEARRAAVLRPLVQAYLKGTGSLESGINDAVWELGVSRATVWRWIKRLAEEGGRTSALASRKRGRPTGTTLISGKVEAVIEEHLRRYFLRRERPSLSRIVTEIRSACWQQGLQPPTRRTVQRRLDAMDAREIAKAREGAKAARQKFAPVVGDNKANRPLEVVQIDHTPADIILVDSFERKPIGRPWVTLAIDVATRMVTGYYTSLEAPSRLSVALCLTQAVAPKAELLAELVRNVPWPAQGKPHSIHVDNGRDFRSHAFRSACAEWGIDLVYRPPGSPHFGGHIERLIGTMMGAVHLLPGTTQSSVVAKGDYDAEGMATMTLSDFDRWFALEICRYNNSIHSSLGCTPVAKWEALSEQMMGDIPFEIEAFRVSFLPSELRKVRRDGIHLFQIRYWSDALAGHIGRGDGKVVVRYDPRDLSVIWVELDNDRYVEARYRNLEIPPVSLWEYREAMRNARALGKSGSNELVLAELIRQQRQIESESRSLTRAERRSRERKGTLEGANSAVSTTEGLRAIDTGDTSRPLFKVERW
;
A
#
# COMPACT_ATOMS: atom_id res chain seq x y z
N MET A 1 -34.99 -16.38 -1.73
CA MET A 1 -34.83 -14.94 -2.06
C MET A 1 -35.46 -14.58 -3.40
N ASP A 2 -35.87 -15.55 -4.23
CA ASP A 2 -36.60 -15.26 -5.48
C ASP A 2 -38.12 -15.14 -5.30
N ASP A 3 -38.72 -15.85 -4.32
CA ASP A 3 -40.17 -15.87 -4.08
C ASP A 3 -40.74 -14.48 -3.67
N ASP A 4 -39.99 -13.71 -2.87
CA ASP A 4 -40.39 -12.35 -2.46
C ASP A 4 -40.31 -11.33 -3.61
N ARG A 5 -39.56 -11.58 -4.69
CA ARG A 5 -39.42 -10.61 -5.80
C ARG A 5 -40.61 -10.67 -6.76
N GLU A 6 -41.15 -11.86 -7.02
CA GLU A 6 -42.32 -12.01 -7.90
C GLU A 6 -43.58 -11.41 -7.27
N ASP A 7 -43.80 -11.61 -5.97
CA ASP A 7 -44.95 -11.04 -5.24
C ASP A 7 -44.92 -9.50 -5.18
N PHE A 8 -43.74 -8.89 -5.04
CA PHE A 8 -43.60 -7.43 -5.03
C PHE A 8 -43.87 -6.79 -6.40
N VAL A 9 -43.47 -7.46 -7.49
CA VAL A 9 -43.70 -6.99 -8.87
C VAL A 9 -45.19 -7.06 -9.21
N ALA A 10 -45.88 -8.14 -8.80
CA ALA A 10 -47.32 -8.29 -8.97
C ALA A 10 -48.13 -7.25 -8.17
N ALA A 11 -47.74 -6.98 -6.91
CA ALA A 11 -48.39 -5.96 -6.08
C ALA A 11 -48.25 -4.54 -6.66
N GLY A 12 -47.07 -4.19 -7.16
CA GLY A 12 -46.82 -2.89 -7.80
C GLY A 12 -47.61 -2.69 -9.11
N ALA A 13 -47.79 -3.76 -9.90
CA ALA A 13 -48.56 -3.72 -11.15
C ALA A 13 -50.05 -3.45 -10.91
N GLU A 14 -50.63 -4.07 -9.88
CA GLU A 14 -52.03 -3.87 -9.50
C GLU A 14 -52.28 -2.48 -8.89
N GLU A 15 -51.34 -1.95 -8.11
CA GLU A 15 -51.37 -0.57 -7.62
C GLU A 15 -51.30 0.46 -8.75
N ALA A 16 -50.48 0.21 -9.76
CA ALA A 16 -50.39 1.04 -10.95
C ALA A 16 -51.68 1.02 -11.78
N ARG A 17 -52.27 -0.18 -11.97
CA ARG A 17 -53.57 -0.35 -12.64
C ARG A 17 -54.67 0.45 -11.94
N ARG A 18 -54.80 0.30 -10.62
CA ARG A 18 -55.79 1.06 -9.83
C ARG A 18 -55.58 2.56 -9.92
N ALA A 19 -54.34 3.03 -9.87
CA ALA A 19 -54.05 4.46 -9.97
C ALA A 19 -54.38 5.03 -11.37
N ALA A 20 -54.19 4.25 -12.44
CA ALA A 20 -54.54 4.68 -13.79
C ALA A 20 -56.04 5.00 -13.92
N VAL A 21 -56.89 4.13 -13.38
CA VAL A 21 -58.36 4.32 -13.37
C VAL A 21 -58.78 5.49 -12.49
N LEU A 22 -58.11 5.70 -11.35
CA LEU A 22 -58.53 6.71 -10.36
C LEU A 22 -57.97 8.12 -10.59
N ARG A 23 -56.85 8.28 -11.30
CA ARG A 23 -56.19 9.58 -11.53
C ARG A 23 -57.10 10.63 -12.19
N PRO A 24 -57.88 10.30 -13.24
CA PRO A 24 -58.84 11.26 -13.82
C PRO A 24 -59.88 11.73 -12.79
N LEU A 25 -60.36 10.82 -11.94
CA LEU A 25 -61.33 11.14 -10.88
C LEU A 25 -60.72 11.99 -9.77
N VAL A 26 -59.45 11.75 -9.41
CA VAL A 26 -58.71 12.56 -8.44
C VAL A 26 -58.50 13.99 -8.97
N GLN A 27 -58.17 14.14 -10.25
CA GLN A 27 -58.03 15.46 -10.87
C GLN A 27 -59.36 16.22 -10.92
N ALA A 28 -60.46 15.54 -11.25
CA ALA A 28 -61.80 16.12 -11.20
C ALA A 28 -62.21 16.53 -9.77
N TYR A 29 -61.92 15.66 -8.78
CA TYR A 29 -62.15 15.92 -7.37
C TYR A 29 -61.37 17.14 -6.86
N LEU A 30 -60.09 17.27 -7.22
CA LEU A 30 -59.23 18.41 -6.82
C LEU A 30 -59.64 19.74 -7.48
N LYS A 31 -60.14 19.69 -8.72
CA LYS A 31 -60.57 20.89 -9.47
C LYS A 31 -61.99 21.36 -9.10
N GLY A 32 -62.75 20.57 -8.35
CA GLY A 32 -64.12 20.90 -7.96
C GLY A 32 -65.12 20.95 -9.12
N THR A 33 -64.78 20.34 -10.27
CA THR A 33 -65.57 20.43 -11.51
C THR A 33 -66.23 19.10 -11.88
N GLY A 34 -67.54 19.12 -12.07
CA GLY A 34 -68.32 18.02 -12.68
C GLY A 34 -68.95 17.03 -11.70
N SER A 35 -69.97 16.30 -12.17
CA SER A 35 -70.55 15.18 -11.43
C SER A 35 -69.59 14.00 -11.47
N LEU A 36 -68.94 13.70 -10.34
CA LEU A 36 -68.08 12.52 -10.18
C LEU A 36 -68.87 11.20 -10.24
N GLU A 37 -70.21 11.22 -10.28
CA GLU A 37 -71.02 10.03 -10.09
C GLU A 37 -70.87 8.99 -11.19
N SER A 38 -70.82 9.40 -12.47
CA SER A 38 -70.61 8.49 -13.59
C SER A 38 -69.24 7.82 -13.49
N GLY A 39 -68.19 8.63 -13.35
CA GLY A 39 -66.81 8.12 -13.30
C GLY A 39 -66.51 7.26 -12.07
N ILE A 40 -67.21 7.49 -10.94
CA ILE A 40 -67.10 6.61 -9.76
C ILE A 40 -67.76 5.25 -10.02
N ASN A 41 -68.90 5.22 -10.70
CA ASN A 41 -69.57 3.96 -11.03
C ASN A 41 -68.74 3.13 -12.04
N ASP A 42 -68.12 3.79 -13.01
CA ASP A 42 -67.20 3.15 -13.97
C ASP A 42 -65.99 2.55 -13.23
N ALA A 43 -65.38 3.30 -12.31
CA ALA A 43 -64.26 2.81 -11.51
C ALA A 43 -64.65 1.69 -10.53
N VAL A 44 -65.89 1.68 -10.01
CA VAL A 44 -66.43 0.58 -9.20
C VAL A 44 -66.51 -0.70 -10.04
N TRP A 45 -67.00 -0.61 -11.28
CA TRP A 45 -67.12 -1.73 -12.19
C TRP A 45 -65.76 -2.25 -12.64
N GLU A 46 -64.86 -1.37 -13.07
CA GLU A 46 -63.56 -1.72 -13.63
C GLU A 46 -62.58 -2.30 -12.59
N LEU A 47 -62.63 -1.79 -11.35
CA LEU A 47 -61.75 -2.24 -10.26
C LEU A 47 -62.38 -3.33 -9.39
N GLY A 48 -63.67 -3.64 -9.57
CA GLY A 48 -64.37 -4.68 -8.82
C GLY A 48 -64.45 -4.41 -7.30
N VAL A 49 -64.47 -3.15 -6.88
CA VAL A 49 -64.48 -2.74 -5.46
C VAL A 49 -65.69 -1.86 -5.12
N SER A 50 -66.05 -1.80 -3.83
CA SER A 50 -67.21 -0.99 -3.40
C SER A 50 -67.00 0.51 -3.64
N ARG A 51 -68.11 1.24 -3.86
CA ARG A 51 -68.14 2.71 -4.02
C ARG A 51 -67.41 3.44 -2.87
N ALA A 52 -67.54 2.94 -1.64
CA ALA A 52 -66.82 3.47 -0.47
C ALA A 52 -65.30 3.30 -0.55
N THR A 53 -64.82 2.24 -1.20
CA THR A 53 -63.39 1.96 -1.40
C THR A 53 -62.81 2.88 -2.48
N VAL A 54 -63.53 3.06 -3.60
CA VAL A 54 -63.17 4.01 -4.65
C VAL A 54 -63.05 5.42 -4.07
N TRP A 55 -64.04 5.88 -3.30
CA TRP A 55 -63.98 7.19 -2.62
C TRP A 55 -62.79 7.32 -1.67
N ARG A 56 -62.50 6.28 -0.87
CA ARG A 56 -61.36 6.25 0.05
C ARG A 56 -60.03 6.36 -0.70
N TRP A 57 -59.92 5.70 -1.84
CA TRP A 57 -58.73 5.72 -2.68
C TRP A 57 -58.55 7.05 -3.41
N ILE A 58 -59.63 7.66 -3.93
CA ILE A 58 -59.60 9.01 -4.52
C ILE A 58 -59.06 10.02 -3.49
N LYS A 59 -59.61 10.01 -2.28
CA LYS A 59 -59.17 10.93 -1.22
C LYS A 59 -57.69 10.73 -0.85
N ARG A 60 -57.23 9.48 -0.74
CA ARG A 60 -55.82 9.18 -0.44
C ARG A 60 -54.87 9.58 -1.55
N LEU A 61 -55.22 9.30 -2.81
CA LEU A 61 -54.41 9.73 -3.95
C LEU A 61 -54.33 11.26 -4.01
N ALA A 62 -55.40 11.97 -3.67
CA ALA A 62 -55.40 13.43 -3.58
C ALA A 62 -54.46 13.93 -2.47
N GLU A 63 -54.50 13.32 -1.28
CA GLU A 63 -53.67 13.70 -0.12
C GLU A 63 -52.18 13.35 -0.29
N GLU A 64 -51.86 12.23 -0.95
CA GLU A 64 -50.49 11.74 -1.15
C GLU A 64 -49.88 12.14 -2.52
N GLY A 65 -50.50 13.07 -3.24
CA GLY A 65 -49.96 13.65 -4.48
C GLY A 65 -49.92 12.70 -5.68
N GLY A 66 -50.83 11.71 -5.74
CA GLY A 66 -51.01 10.82 -6.89
C GLY A 66 -50.05 9.64 -6.97
N ARG A 67 -49.31 9.34 -5.90
CA ARG A 67 -48.40 8.19 -5.80
C ARG A 67 -49.18 6.87 -5.75
N THR A 68 -48.76 5.89 -6.56
CA THR A 68 -49.39 4.55 -6.63
C THR A 68 -49.33 3.80 -5.30
N SER A 69 -48.27 4.04 -4.51
CA SER A 69 -48.10 3.49 -3.16
C SER A 69 -49.23 3.82 -2.17
N ALA A 70 -50.03 4.85 -2.44
CA ALA A 70 -51.19 5.21 -1.62
C ALA A 70 -52.31 4.14 -1.67
N LEU A 71 -52.30 3.30 -2.71
CA LEU A 71 -53.26 2.23 -2.96
C LEU A 71 -52.79 0.86 -2.45
N ALA A 72 -51.61 0.81 -1.83
CA ALA A 72 -51.06 -0.40 -1.24
C ALA A 72 -51.96 -0.94 -0.13
N SER A 73 -52.04 -2.28 -0.03
CA SER A 73 -52.78 -2.91 1.05
C SER A 73 -52.10 -2.61 2.39
N ARG A 74 -52.82 -1.96 3.32
CA ARG A 74 -52.30 -1.77 4.68
C ARG A 74 -52.57 -3.05 5.46
N LYS A 75 -51.52 -3.71 5.96
CA LYS A 75 -51.66 -4.84 6.90
C LYS A 75 -52.51 -4.39 8.09
N ARG A 76 -53.57 -5.14 8.41
CA ARG A 76 -54.35 -4.94 9.63
C ARG A 76 -53.44 -5.19 10.85
N GLY A 77 -53.41 -4.25 11.79
CA GLY A 77 -52.58 -4.35 12.98
C GLY A 77 -52.27 -2.98 13.59
N ARG A 78 -51.59 -2.98 14.74
CA ARG A 78 -51.09 -1.75 15.35
C ARG A 78 -50.07 -1.08 14.42
N PRO A 79 -50.05 0.26 14.30
CA PRO A 79 -49.08 0.96 13.48
C PRO A 79 -47.64 0.54 13.80
N THR A 80 -46.82 0.36 12.76
CA THR A 80 -45.39 0.17 12.91
C THR A 80 -44.81 1.34 13.71
N GLY A 81 -44.12 1.05 14.83
CA GLY A 81 -43.59 2.07 15.75
C GLY A 81 -44.39 2.26 17.04
N THR A 82 -45.53 1.57 17.23
CA THR A 82 -46.30 1.65 18.48
C THR A 82 -45.48 1.10 19.67
N THR A 83 -45.18 1.95 20.66
CA THR A 83 -44.45 1.58 21.87
C THR A 83 -45.41 1.23 23.01
N LEU A 84 -45.24 0.05 23.62
CA LEU A 84 -46.07 -0.45 24.73
C LEU A 84 -45.42 -0.27 26.11
N ILE A 85 -44.33 0.49 26.17
CA ILE A 85 -43.52 0.69 27.36
C ILE A 85 -43.79 2.08 27.89
N SER A 86 -43.87 2.23 29.22
CA SER A 86 -44.07 3.53 29.85
C SER A 86 -42.86 4.43 29.61
N GLY A 87 -43.11 5.74 29.45
CA GLY A 87 -42.02 6.71 29.28
C GLY A 87 -40.99 6.70 30.40
N LYS A 88 -41.40 6.33 31.63
CA LYS A 88 -40.50 6.15 32.77
C LYS A 88 -39.50 5.01 32.57
N VAL A 89 -39.94 3.86 32.04
CA VAL A 89 -39.04 2.73 31.75
C VAL A 89 -38.12 3.06 30.58
N GLU A 90 -38.57 3.81 29.58
CA GLU A 90 -37.71 4.28 28.50
C GLU A 90 -36.60 5.21 29.00
N ALA A 91 -36.92 6.14 29.90
CA ALA A 91 -35.93 7.01 30.51
C ALA A 91 -34.84 6.21 31.25
N VAL A 92 -35.24 5.17 32.01
CA VAL A 92 -34.30 4.28 32.70
C VAL A 92 -33.39 3.53 31.71
N ILE A 93 -33.95 3.02 30.60
CA ILE A 93 -33.18 2.32 29.57
C ILE A 93 -32.15 3.27 28.94
N GLU A 94 -32.57 4.47 28.53
CA GLU A 94 -31.71 5.45 27.88
C GLU A 94 -30.58 5.92 28.80
N GLU A 95 -30.90 6.23 30.06
CA GLU A 95 -29.91 6.63 31.05
C GLU A 95 -28.84 5.55 31.24
N HIS A 96 -29.24 4.29 31.39
CA HIS A 96 -28.31 3.20 31.64
C HIS A 96 -27.49 2.83 30.40
N LEU A 97 -28.05 2.92 29.19
CA LEU A 97 -27.28 2.74 27.95
C LEU A 97 -26.24 3.86 27.80
N ARG A 98 -26.61 5.12 28.03
CA ARG A 98 -25.64 6.22 27.98
C ARG A 98 -24.57 6.11 29.07
N ARG A 99 -24.98 5.77 30.29
CA ARG A 99 -24.09 5.72 31.46
C ARG A 99 -23.16 4.53 31.43
N TYR A 100 -23.62 3.35 31.03
CA TYR A 100 -22.84 2.11 31.17
C TYR A 100 -22.44 1.49 29.83
N PHE A 101 -23.27 1.59 28.78
CA PHE A 101 -22.96 0.99 27.47
C PHE A 101 -22.03 1.86 26.63
N LEU A 102 -22.24 3.18 26.60
CA LEU A 102 -21.44 4.13 25.84
C LEU A 102 -20.13 4.52 26.55
N ARG A 103 -19.32 3.53 26.92
CA ARG A 103 -17.98 3.75 27.49
C ARG A 103 -16.92 2.82 26.92
N ARG A 104 -15.65 3.14 27.18
CA ARG A 104 -14.48 2.39 26.69
C ARG A 104 -14.34 1.00 27.32
N GLU A 105 -14.87 0.81 28.52
CA GLU A 105 -14.76 -0.42 29.30
C GLU A 105 -15.65 -1.56 28.74
N ARG A 106 -16.57 -1.25 27.81
CA ARG A 106 -17.37 -2.23 27.04
C ARG A 106 -18.05 -3.33 27.87
N PRO A 107 -18.81 -3.01 28.94
CA PRO A 107 -19.56 -4.02 29.68
C PRO A 107 -20.56 -4.76 28.78
N SER A 108 -20.83 -6.03 29.11
CA SER A 108 -21.73 -6.85 28.30
C SER A 108 -23.17 -6.34 28.38
N LEU A 109 -23.91 -6.46 27.28
CA LEU A 109 -25.33 -6.09 27.25
C LEU A 109 -26.14 -6.84 28.31
N SER A 110 -25.75 -8.09 28.61
CA SER A 110 -26.41 -8.88 29.65
C SER A 110 -26.28 -8.22 31.02
N ARG A 111 -25.10 -7.71 31.36
CA ARG A 111 -24.86 -7.01 32.62
C ARG A 111 -25.69 -5.73 32.71
N ILE A 112 -25.76 -4.97 31.62
CA ILE A 112 -26.54 -3.73 31.56
C ILE A 112 -28.05 -3.99 31.67
N VAL A 113 -28.55 -5.06 31.05
CA VAL A 113 -29.95 -5.45 31.20
C VAL A 113 -30.28 -5.80 32.65
N THR A 114 -29.36 -6.46 33.37
CA THR A 114 -29.53 -6.73 34.80
C THR A 114 -29.61 -5.43 35.61
N GLU A 115 -28.74 -4.45 35.34
CA GLU A 115 -28.78 -3.15 36.01
C GLU A 115 -30.06 -2.37 35.71
N ILE A 116 -30.49 -2.31 34.44
CA ILE A 116 -31.76 -1.68 34.04
C ILE A 116 -32.95 -2.31 34.77
N ARG A 117 -32.97 -3.63 34.89
CA ARG A 117 -34.04 -4.34 35.61
C ARG A 117 -34.02 -3.96 37.08
N SER A 118 -32.85 -3.98 37.72
CA SER A 118 -32.68 -3.58 39.12
C SER A 118 -33.21 -2.16 39.37
N ALA A 119 -32.84 -1.21 38.52
CA ALA A 119 -33.30 0.18 38.58
C ALA A 119 -34.82 0.30 38.39
N CYS A 120 -35.41 -0.46 37.47
CA CYS A 120 -36.88 -0.50 37.31
C CYS A 120 -37.57 -1.03 38.57
N TRP A 121 -37.06 -2.11 39.18
CA TRP A 121 -37.63 -2.67 40.40
C TRP A 121 -37.60 -1.69 41.57
N GLN A 122 -36.48 -0.98 41.76
CA GLN A 122 -36.35 0.04 42.82
C GLN A 122 -37.35 1.20 42.66
N GLN A 123 -37.77 1.48 41.42
CA GLN A 123 -38.75 2.51 41.11
C GLN A 123 -40.19 1.98 40.98
N GLY A 124 -40.43 0.70 41.29
CA GLY A 124 -41.75 0.07 41.16
C GLY A 124 -42.25 -0.06 39.72
N LEU A 125 -41.35 -0.04 38.73
CA LEU A 125 -41.67 -0.11 37.30
C LEU A 125 -41.56 -1.54 36.78
N GLN A 126 -42.41 -1.89 35.81
CA GLN A 126 -42.34 -3.17 35.12
C GLN A 126 -41.04 -3.27 34.29
N PRO A 127 -40.14 -4.23 34.59
CA PRO A 127 -38.84 -4.29 33.96
C PRO A 127 -38.92 -4.67 32.47
N PRO A 128 -38.06 -4.09 31.61
CA PRO A 128 -38.05 -4.42 30.20
C PRO A 128 -37.44 -5.82 29.94
N THR A 129 -37.84 -6.41 28.82
CA THR A 129 -37.19 -7.62 28.30
C THR A 129 -35.83 -7.28 27.68
N ARG A 130 -34.91 -8.26 27.62
CA ARG A 130 -33.64 -8.09 26.91
C ARG A 130 -33.84 -7.62 25.47
N ARG A 131 -34.84 -8.18 24.78
CA ARG A 131 -35.16 -7.83 23.39
C ARG A 131 -35.58 -6.37 23.24
N THR A 132 -36.29 -5.81 24.22
CA THR A 132 -36.61 -4.39 24.27
C THR A 132 -35.35 -3.53 24.33
N VAL A 133 -34.43 -3.84 25.25
CA VAL A 133 -33.18 -3.08 25.42
C VAL A 133 -32.30 -3.21 24.18
N GLN A 134 -32.20 -4.41 23.59
CA GLN A 134 -31.50 -4.63 22.32
C GLN A 134 -32.09 -3.76 21.20
N ARG A 135 -33.42 -3.70 21.06
CA ARG A 135 -34.06 -2.86 20.04
C ARG A 135 -33.79 -1.35 20.23
N ARG A 136 -33.62 -0.89 21.47
CA ARG A 136 -33.22 0.50 21.75
C ARG A 136 -31.77 0.75 21.37
N LEU A 137 -30.90 -0.21 21.69
CA LEU A 137 -29.51 -0.17 21.29
C LEU A 137 -29.35 -0.17 19.75
N ASP A 138 -30.11 -1.02 19.05
CA ASP A 138 -30.09 -1.11 17.58
C ASP A 138 -30.61 0.18 16.92
N ALA A 139 -31.42 0.98 17.64
CA ALA A 139 -31.93 2.26 17.16
C ALA A 139 -30.98 3.45 17.44
N MET A 140 -29.92 3.26 18.22
CA MET A 140 -28.91 4.31 18.46
C MET A 140 -27.98 4.44 17.25
N ASP A 141 -27.38 5.62 17.06
CA ASP A 141 -26.43 5.85 15.96
C ASP A 141 -25.18 4.97 16.16
N ALA A 142 -24.96 4.05 15.22
CA ALA A 142 -23.79 3.17 15.19
C ALA A 142 -22.46 3.95 15.22
N ARG A 143 -22.44 5.17 14.66
CA ARG A 143 -21.28 6.07 14.68
C ARG A 143 -20.99 6.58 16.09
N GLU A 144 -22.03 6.93 16.85
CA GLU A 144 -21.87 7.37 18.24
C GLU A 144 -21.42 6.22 19.16
N ILE A 145 -21.99 5.03 18.97
CA ILE A 145 -21.56 3.81 19.68
C ILE A 145 -20.08 3.54 19.43
N ALA A 146 -19.65 3.52 18.15
CA ALA A 146 -18.25 3.28 17.82
C ALA A 146 -17.34 4.40 18.34
N LYS A 147 -17.78 5.65 18.30
CA LYS A 147 -16.99 6.78 18.83
C LYS A 147 -16.77 6.65 20.33
N ALA A 148 -17.80 6.25 21.09
CA ALA A 148 -17.72 6.06 22.52
C ALA A 148 -16.88 4.83 22.92
N ARG A 149 -17.05 3.71 22.20
CA ARG A 149 -16.46 2.40 22.58
C ARG A 149 -15.11 2.11 21.93
N GLU A 150 -14.84 2.67 20.76
CA GLU A 150 -13.63 2.42 19.95
C GLU A 150 -12.82 3.69 19.68
N GLY A 151 -13.37 4.86 19.97
CA GLY A 151 -12.73 6.16 19.81
C GLY A 151 -13.07 6.84 18.48
N ALA A 152 -12.83 8.16 18.44
CA ALA A 152 -13.17 9.00 17.30
C ALA A 152 -12.49 8.57 15.98
N LYS A 153 -11.26 8.03 16.05
CA LYS A 153 -10.53 7.54 14.87
C LYS A 153 -11.19 6.31 14.25
N ALA A 154 -11.52 5.30 15.06
CA ALA A 154 -12.18 4.07 14.60
C ALA A 154 -13.59 4.35 14.07
N ALA A 155 -14.35 5.22 14.74
CA ALA A 155 -15.66 5.65 14.27
C ALA A 155 -15.60 6.41 12.94
N ARG A 156 -14.59 7.28 12.77
CA ARG A 156 -14.36 7.97 11.48
C ARG A 156 -14.00 6.96 10.39
N GLN A 157 -13.14 5.99 10.66
CA GLN A 157 -12.77 4.96 9.68
C GLN A 157 -13.95 4.08 9.25
N LYS A 158 -14.87 3.74 10.17
CA LYS A 158 -16.04 2.90 9.88
C LYS A 158 -17.20 3.64 9.22
N PHE A 159 -17.44 4.92 9.57
CA PHE A 159 -18.67 5.62 9.24
C PHE A 159 -18.49 6.97 8.52
N ALA A 160 -17.26 7.47 8.36
CA ALA A 160 -17.08 8.66 7.55
C ALA A 160 -17.35 8.34 6.07
N PRO A 161 -18.08 9.21 5.35
CA PRO A 161 -18.12 9.14 3.90
C PRO A 161 -16.69 9.18 3.37
N VAL A 162 -16.34 8.24 2.51
CA VAL A 162 -15.06 8.27 1.80
C VAL A 162 -15.16 9.38 0.77
N VAL A 163 -14.72 10.58 1.14
CA VAL A 163 -14.65 11.74 0.23
C VAL A 163 -13.23 11.80 -0.31
N GLY A 164 -13.09 11.65 -1.62
CA GLY A 164 -11.81 11.68 -2.32
C GLY A 164 -11.57 10.37 -3.06
N ASP A 165 -12.00 10.33 -4.31
CA ASP A 165 -11.45 9.36 -5.26
C ASP A 165 -10.07 9.86 -5.67
N ASN A 166 -9.01 9.23 -5.14
CA ASN A 166 -7.72 9.25 -5.83
C ASN A 166 -7.85 8.34 -7.06
N LYS A 167 -8.66 8.77 -8.04
CA LYS A 167 -8.86 8.05 -9.30
C LYS A 167 -7.78 8.48 -10.27
N ALA A 168 -6.77 7.63 -10.41
CA ALA A 168 -6.00 7.55 -11.64
C ALA A 168 -6.84 6.79 -12.66
N ASN A 169 -6.90 7.29 -13.89
CA ASN A 169 -7.62 6.66 -14.99
C ASN A 169 -6.67 6.00 -15.98
N ARG A 170 -5.37 6.29 -15.90
CA ARG A 170 -4.34 5.74 -16.77
C ARG A 170 -3.26 5.00 -15.96
N PRO A 171 -2.70 3.91 -16.50
CA PRO A 171 -1.52 3.26 -15.92
C PRO A 171 -0.41 4.28 -15.75
N LEU A 172 0.32 4.20 -14.65
CA LEU A 172 1.45 5.06 -14.30
C LEU A 172 1.10 6.53 -14.09
N GLU A 173 -0.17 6.94 -14.15
CA GLU A 173 -0.57 8.32 -13.83
C GLU A 173 -0.25 8.66 -12.37
N VAL A 174 -0.56 7.73 -11.46
CA VAL A 174 -0.25 7.85 -10.04
C VAL A 174 0.26 6.52 -9.52
N VAL A 175 1.50 6.49 -9.02
CA VAL A 175 2.07 5.37 -8.28
C VAL A 175 2.19 5.73 -6.80
N GLN A 176 1.67 4.89 -5.92
CA GLN A 176 1.84 5.04 -4.47
C GLN A 176 3.00 4.18 -3.97
N ILE A 177 3.88 4.77 -3.14
CA ILE A 177 5.00 4.08 -2.52
C ILE A 177 4.91 4.17 -1.01
N ASP A 178 5.13 3.04 -0.35
CA ASP A 178 5.20 2.98 1.11
C ASP A 178 6.15 1.86 1.57
N HIS A 179 6.55 1.94 2.83
CA HIS A 179 7.43 0.97 3.48
C HIS A 179 6.74 0.32 4.67
N THR A 180 6.95 -0.98 4.87
CA THR A 180 6.43 -1.70 6.04
C THR A 180 7.42 -2.76 6.51
N PRO A 181 7.57 -2.99 7.82
CA PRO A 181 8.29 -4.17 8.30
C PRO A 181 7.46 -5.41 7.97
N ALA A 182 8.03 -6.42 7.31
CA ALA A 182 7.31 -7.67 7.06
C ALA A 182 7.08 -8.41 8.39
N ASP A 183 5.90 -9.01 8.56
CA ASP A 183 5.53 -9.74 9.77
C ASP A 183 6.13 -11.16 9.81
N ILE A 184 7.44 -11.29 9.56
CA ILE A 184 8.17 -12.57 9.55
C ILE A 184 9.59 -12.40 10.12
N ILE A 185 10.04 -13.37 10.91
CA ILE A 185 11.43 -13.51 11.31
C ILE A 185 12.17 -14.33 10.25
N LEU A 186 13.25 -13.76 9.72
CA LEU A 186 14.16 -14.47 8.84
C LEU A 186 15.30 -15.10 9.63
N VAL A 187 15.97 -16.07 9.01
CA VAL A 187 17.22 -16.68 9.48
C VAL A 187 18.38 -16.32 8.54
N ASP A 188 19.62 -16.48 9.00
CA ASP A 188 20.78 -16.32 8.13
C ASP A 188 20.96 -17.53 7.19
N SER A 189 21.62 -17.31 6.06
CA SER A 189 21.86 -18.34 5.05
C SER A 189 22.82 -19.45 5.47
N PHE A 190 23.62 -19.26 6.53
CA PHE A 190 24.69 -20.18 6.93
C PHE A 190 24.31 -21.03 8.14
N GLU A 191 24.06 -20.39 9.29
CA GLU A 191 23.75 -21.06 10.56
C GLU A 191 22.25 -21.34 10.72
N ARG A 192 21.41 -20.77 9.85
CA ARG A 192 19.94 -20.90 9.90
C ARG A 192 19.36 -20.42 11.22
N LYS A 193 19.99 -19.43 11.84
CA LYS A 193 19.54 -18.83 13.10
C LYS A 193 18.81 -17.50 12.86
N PRO A 194 17.84 -17.12 13.72
CA PRO A 194 17.06 -15.90 13.56
C PRO A 194 17.90 -14.64 13.43
N ILE A 195 17.65 -13.88 12.37
CA ILE A 195 18.23 -12.55 12.12
C ILE A 195 17.18 -11.45 12.26
N GLY A 196 15.88 -11.76 12.25
CA GLY A 196 14.81 -10.79 12.52
C GLY A 196 14.04 -10.35 11.29
N ARG A 197 13.27 -9.27 11.45
CA ARG A 197 12.29 -8.85 10.44
C ARG A 197 12.94 -8.04 9.32
N PRO A 198 12.61 -8.31 8.05
CA PRO A 198 12.98 -7.45 6.94
C PRO A 198 11.97 -6.30 6.79
N TRP A 199 12.40 -5.24 6.13
CA TRP A 199 11.56 -4.18 5.59
C TRP A 199 11.24 -4.48 4.13
N VAL A 200 10.04 -4.08 3.73
CA VAL A 200 9.55 -4.17 2.36
C VAL A 200 9.13 -2.78 1.92
N THR A 201 9.66 -2.34 0.79
CA THR A 201 9.20 -1.17 0.04
C THR A 201 8.32 -1.64 -1.10
N LEU A 202 7.13 -1.06 -1.26
CA LEU A 202 6.19 -1.45 -2.32
C LEU A 202 5.77 -0.22 -3.11
N ALA A 203 5.62 -0.41 -4.42
CA ALA A 203 5.04 0.55 -5.34
C ALA A 203 3.81 -0.06 -6.02
N ILE A 204 2.68 0.66 -6.01
CA ILE A 204 1.42 0.23 -6.64
C ILE A 204 0.89 1.30 -7.58
N ASP A 205 0.49 0.89 -8.77
CA ASP A 205 -0.26 1.74 -9.71
C ASP A 205 -1.71 1.91 -9.26
N VAL A 206 -2.18 3.15 -9.20
CA VAL A 206 -3.53 3.45 -8.71
C VAL A 206 -4.60 3.08 -9.74
N ALA A 207 -4.38 3.23 -11.05
CA ALA A 207 -5.43 2.96 -12.02
C ALA A 207 -5.75 1.46 -12.15
N THR A 208 -4.69 0.64 -12.11
CA THR A 208 -4.74 -0.80 -12.42
C THR A 208 -4.64 -1.68 -11.18
N ARG A 209 -4.26 -1.12 -10.02
CA ARG A 209 -3.90 -1.86 -8.79
C ARG A 209 -2.70 -2.78 -8.96
N MET A 210 -1.98 -2.71 -10.07
CA MET A 210 -0.84 -3.58 -10.31
C MET A 210 0.34 -3.12 -9.45
N VAL A 211 1.00 -4.07 -8.80
CA VAL A 211 2.28 -3.79 -8.14
C VAL A 211 3.30 -3.50 -9.24
N THR A 212 3.92 -2.33 -9.19
CA THR A 212 4.88 -1.94 -10.23
C THR A 212 6.30 -2.36 -9.85
N GLY A 213 6.67 -2.23 -8.57
CA GLY A 213 7.95 -2.70 -8.06
C GLY A 213 7.95 -2.89 -6.55
N TYR A 214 8.97 -3.59 -6.05
CA TYR A 214 9.22 -3.81 -4.63
C TYR A 214 10.72 -3.87 -4.33
N TYR A 215 11.08 -3.76 -3.06
CA TYR A 215 12.43 -4.03 -2.58
C TYR A 215 12.41 -4.55 -1.15
N THR A 216 13.10 -5.65 -0.89
CA THR A 216 13.25 -6.23 0.46
C THR A 216 14.64 -5.94 1.02
N SER A 217 14.73 -5.64 2.31
CA SER A 217 16.00 -5.36 2.98
C SER A 217 15.95 -5.64 4.49
N LEU A 218 17.09 -5.92 5.10
CA LEU A 218 17.20 -5.97 6.57
C LEU A 218 17.42 -4.58 7.20
N GLU A 219 17.74 -3.59 6.38
CA GLU A 219 17.92 -2.20 6.83
C GLU A 219 16.59 -1.47 6.89
N ALA A 220 16.51 -0.49 7.78
CA ALA A 220 15.37 0.41 7.82
C ALA A 220 15.21 1.15 6.48
N PRO A 221 13.98 1.61 6.15
CA PRO A 221 13.73 2.37 4.93
C PRO A 221 14.70 3.53 4.81
N SER A 222 15.18 3.70 3.59
CA SER A 222 16.14 4.73 3.25
C SER A 222 15.91 5.16 1.80
N ARG A 223 16.58 6.23 1.40
CA ARG A 223 16.62 6.64 0.00
C ARG A 223 17.06 5.52 -0.96
N LEU A 224 17.97 4.65 -0.52
CA LEU A 224 18.37 3.47 -1.31
C LEU A 224 17.18 2.54 -1.55
N SER A 225 16.38 2.25 -0.52
CA SER A 225 15.23 1.36 -0.63
C SER A 225 14.20 1.87 -1.65
N VAL A 226 13.97 3.18 -1.65
CA VAL A 226 13.10 3.84 -2.63
C VAL A 226 13.71 3.80 -4.03
N ALA A 227 15.00 4.11 -4.18
CA ALA A 227 15.70 4.09 -5.46
C ALA A 227 15.62 2.72 -6.14
N LEU A 228 15.87 1.65 -5.39
CA LEU A 228 15.83 0.28 -5.92
C LEU A 228 14.40 -0.18 -6.24
N CYS A 229 13.42 0.16 -5.40
CA CYS A 229 12.02 -0.12 -5.67
C CYS A 229 11.53 0.61 -6.94
N LEU A 230 11.88 1.89 -7.10
CA LEU A 230 11.54 2.68 -8.29
C LEU A 230 12.25 2.17 -9.55
N THR A 231 13.53 1.83 -9.45
CA THR A 231 14.29 1.26 -10.56
C THR A 231 13.63 -0.03 -11.03
N GLN A 232 13.30 -0.93 -10.11
CA GLN A 232 12.56 -2.13 -10.44
C GLN A 232 11.21 -1.77 -11.05
N ALA A 233 10.48 -0.79 -10.50
CA ALA A 233 9.16 -0.40 -10.98
C ALA A 233 9.15 0.03 -12.46
N VAL A 234 10.17 0.79 -12.86
CA VAL A 234 10.31 1.35 -14.20
C VAL A 234 10.91 0.36 -15.20
N ALA A 235 11.81 -0.52 -14.76
CA ALA A 235 12.48 -1.48 -15.62
C ALA A 235 11.54 -2.60 -16.13
N PRO A 236 11.79 -3.16 -17.33
CA PRO A 236 11.15 -4.39 -17.77
C PRO A 236 11.34 -5.52 -16.76
N LYS A 237 10.29 -6.31 -16.51
CA LYS A 237 10.33 -7.41 -15.53
C LYS A 237 10.83 -8.74 -16.12
N ALA A 238 11.24 -8.77 -17.38
CA ALA A 238 11.63 -9.99 -18.07
C ALA A 238 12.78 -10.73 -17.37
N GLU A 239 13.84 -10.00 -17.00
CA GLU A 239 15.00 -10.58 -16.30
C GLU A 239 14.62 -11.08 -14.90
N LEU A 240 13.90 -10.26 -14.12
CA LEU A 240 13.39 -10.64 -12.80
C LEU A 240 12.56 -11.93 -12.87
N LEU A 241 11.64 -12.02 -13.84
CA LEU A 241 10.78 -13.19 -14.01
C LEU A 241 11.54 -14.42 -14.50
N ALA A 242 12.56 -14.25 -15.35
CA ALA A 242 13.34 -15.37 -15.87
C ALA A 242 14.00 -16.21 -14.75
N GLU A 243 14.40 -15.55 -13.66
CA GLU A 243 15.01 -16.19 -12.49
C GLU A 243 13.97 -16.79 -11.51
N LEU A 244 12.74 -16.27 -11.51
CA LEU A 244 11.72 -16.60 -10.52
C LEU A 244 10.69 -17.62 -11.00
N VAL A 245 10.05 -17.34 -12.14
CA VAL A 245 8.92 -18.13 -12.63
C VAL A 245 8.71 -17.93 -14.13
N ARG A 246 8.57 -19.03 -14.86
CA ARG A 246 8.28 -19.00 -16.30
C ARG A 246 6.80 -18.73 -16.56
N ASN A 247 6.52 -17.94 -17.61
CA ASN A 247 5.19 -17.71 -18.18
C ASN A 247 4.15 -17.04 -17.25
N VAL A 248 4.59 -16.23 -16.28
CA VAL A 248 3.68 -15.41 -15.46
C VAL A 248 3.80 -13.96 -15.88
N PRO A 249 2.70 -13.29 -16.30
CA PRO A 249 2.79 -11.92 -16.78
C PRO A 249 2.95 -10.94 -15.62
N TRP A 250 3.88 -10.00 -15.81
CA TRP A 250 4.05 -8.81 -14.98
C TRP A 250 4.46 -7.62 -15.89
N PRO A 251 3.51 -7.05 -16.64
CA PRO A 251 3.82 -6.08 -17.71
C PRO A 251 4.09 -4.65 -17.20
N ALA A 252 4.15 -4.42 -15.89
CA ALA A 252 4.42 -3.09 -15.33
C ALA A 252 5.83 -2.64 -15.69
N GLN A 253 5.95 -1.54 -16.42
CA GLN A 253 7.21 -0.89 -16.75
C GLN A 253 6.94 0.54 -17.24
N GLY A 254 7.92 1.43 -17.10
CA GLY A 254 7.83 2.84 -17.46
C GLY A 254 7.74 3.78 -16.26
N LYS A 255 8.12 5.04 -16.49
CA LYS A 255 8.11 6.11 -15.49
C LYS A 255 6.69 6.48 -15.10
N PRO A 256 6.40 6.64 -13.80
CA PRO A 256 5.16 7.25 -13.37
C PRO A 256 5.13 8.74 -13.74
N HIS A 257 3.95 9.26 -14.08
CA HIS A 257 3.72 10.69 -14.19
C HIS A 257 3.82 11.36 -12.81
N SER A 258 3.23 10.73 -11.78
CA SER A 258 3.34 11.21 -10.40
C SER A 258 3.56 10.09 -9.39
N ILE A 259 4.32 10.39 -8.34
CA ILE A 259 4.58 9.51 -7.21
C ILE A 259 3.93 10.11 -5.97
N HIS A 260 3.05 9.33 -5.35
CA HIS A 260 2.40 9.65 -4.09
C HIS A 260 3.09 8.95 -2.92
N VAL A 261 3.61 9.74 -1.99
CA VAL A 261 4.43 9.24 -0.86
C VAL A 261 3.94 9.79 0.47
N ASP A 262 4.32 9.13 1.56
CA ASP A 262 4.13 9.71 2.89
C ASP A 262 5.07 10.92 3.13
N ASN A 263 4.95 11.52 4.31
CA ASN A 263 5.83 12.61 4.73
C ASN A 263 7.15 12.11 5.36
N GLY A 264 7.57 10.88 5.05
CA GLY A 264 8.80 10.28 5.53
C GLY A 264 10.03 11.10 5.15
N ARG A 265 11.10 10.99 5.95
CA ARG A 265 12.34 11.74 5.72
C ARG A 265 13.02 11.36 4.40
N ASP A 266 12.89 10.10 4.00
CA ASP A 266 13.51 9.58 2.77
C ASP A 266 12.98 10.28 1.52
N PHE A 267 11.69 10.65 1.51
CA PHE A 267 11.03 11.33 0.39
C PHE A 267 11.15 12.85 0.42
N ARG A 268 11.58 13.46 1.53
CA ARG A 268 11.67 14.93 1.69
C ARG A 268 13.02 15.52 1.28
N SER A 269 14.01 14.69 0.95
CA SER A 269 15.33 15.19 0.57
C SER A 269 15.29 16.00 -0.73
N HIS A 270 16.05 17.10 -0.79
CA HIS A 270 16.15 17.95 -1.98
C HIS A 270 16.57 17.14 -3.21
N ALA A 271 17.55 16.25 -3.04
CA ALA A 271 18.05 15.47 -4.15
C ALA A 271 17.05 14.39 -4.63
N PHE A 272 16.11 13.90 -3.80
CA PHE A 272 15.03 13.04 -4.29
C PHE A 272 14.03 13.83 -5.15
N ARG A 273 13.66 15.04 -4.71
CA ARG A 273 12.83 15.96 -5.51
C ARG A 273 13.50 16.33 -6.84
N SER A 274 14.81 16.57 -6.80
CA SER A 274 15.59 16.91 -8.00
C SER A 274 15.60 15.75 -9.00
N ALA A 275 15.83 14.52 -8.53
CA ALA A 275 15.76 13.33 -9.37
C ALA A 275 14.35 13.11 -9.97
N CYS A 276 13.29 13.30 -9.17
CA CYS A 276 11.92 13.26 -9.71
C CYS A 276 11.73 14.28 -10.84
N ALA A 277 12.14 15.54 -10.64
CA ALA A 277 12.03 16.59 -11.64
C ALA A 277 12.86 16.32 -12.91
N GLU A 278 14.10 15.82 -12.76
CA GLU A 278 15.00 15.43 -13.85
C GLU A 278 14.35 14.40 -14.79
N TRP A 279 13.61 13.45 -14.23
CA TRP A 279 12.93 12.39 -14.98
C TRP A 279 11.49 12.72 -15.36
N GLY A 280 11.02 13.95 -15.09
CA GLY A 280 9.66 14.41 -15.41
C GLY A 280 8.57 13.76 -14.57
N ILE A 281 8.88 13.46 -13.30
CA ILE A 281 7.99 12.80 -12.34
C ILE A 281 7.54 13.82 -11.29
N ASP A 282 6.22 13.97 -11.14
CA ASP A 282 5.63 14.85 -10.13
C ASP A 282 5.61 14.18 -8.75
N LEU A 283 6.32 14.77 -7.78
CA LEU A 283 6.33 14.26 -6.41
C LEU A 283 5.21 14.89 -5.57
N VAL A 284 4.23 14.08 -5.16
CA VAL A 284 3.07 14.52 -4.40
C VAL A 284 3.09 13.91 -3.00
N TYR A 285 3.12 14.76 -1.98
CA TYR A 285 3.05 14.33 -0.59
C TYR A 285 1.61 14.16 -0.13
N ARG A 286 1.33 13.06 0.58
CA ARG A 286 0.02 12.87 1.24
C ARG A 286 -0.26 14.02 2.23
N PRO A 287 -1.46 14.64 2.21
CA PRO A 287 -1.83 15.63 3.22
C PRO A 287 -1.78 15.03 4.63
N PRO A 288 -1.27 15.77 5.65
CA PRO A 288 -1.22 15.27 7.02
C PRO A 288 -2.61 14.90 7.54
N GLY A 289 -2.76 13.69 8.07
CA GLY A 289 -4.02 13.24 8.68
C GLY A 289 -5.12 12.84 7.69
N SER A 290 -4.77 12.53 6.43
CA SER A 290 -5.72 12.08 5.41
C SER A 290 -5.47 10.63 4.97
N PRO A 291 -5.95 9.61 5.73
CA PRO A 291 -5.74 8.19 5.41
C PRO A 291 -6.25 7.79 4.02
N HIS A 292 -7.28 8.47 3.52
CA HIS A 292 -7.88 8.19 2.22
C HIS A 292 -6.86 8.24 1.06
N PHE A 293 -5.80 9.06 1.18
CA PHE A 293 -4.81 9.17 0.11
C PHE A 293 -3.86 7.98 0.01
N GLY A 294 -3.73 7.16 1.06
CA GLY A 294 -2.90 5.95 1.09
C GLY A 294 -3.67 4.64 0.98
N GLY A 295 -4.99 4.68 0.79
CA GLY A 295 -5.84 3.50 0.96
C GLY A 295 -5.57 2.34 -0.02
N HIS A 296 -4.85 2.58 -1.12
CA HIS A 296 -4.48 1.53 -2.08
C HIS A 296 -3.23 0.80 -1.66
N ILE A 297 -2.14 1.53 -1.37
CA ILE A 297 -0.89 0.93 -0.86
C ILE A 297 -1.10 0.29 0.52
N GLU A 298 -1.89 0.89 1.40
CA GLU A 298 -2.22 0.31 2.71
C GLU A 298 -2.99 -1.01 2.58
N ARG A 299 -3.91 -1.10 1.60
CA ARG A 299 -4.67 -2.32 1.34
C ARG A 299 -3.78 -3.41 0.74
N LEU A 300 -2.91 -3.06 -0.21
CA LEU A 300 -1.92 -3.98 -0.76
C LEU A 300 -1.00 -4.53 0.34
N ILE A 301 -0.47 -3.66 1.19
CA ILE A 301 0.36 -4.06 2.34
C ILE A 301 -0.42 -5.06 3.22
N GLY A 302 -1.68 -4.75 3.56
CA GLY A 302 -2.52 -5.67 4.33
C GLY A 302 -2.70 -7.03 3.66
N THR A 303 -2.93 -7.07 2.35
CA THR A 303 -3.02 -8.31 1.56
C THR A 303 -1.71 -9.10 1.61
N MET A 304 -0.57 -8.45 1.37
CA MET A 304 0.74 -9.08 1.38
C MET A 304 1.12 -9.60 2.77
N MET A 305 0.86 -8.82 3.82
CA MET A 305 1.11 -9.28 5.20
C MET A 305 0.18 -10.43 5.60
N GLY A 306 -1.06 -10.45 5.10
CA GLY A 306 -1.97 -11.58 5.25
C GLY A 306 -1.40 -12.88 4.66
N ALA A 307 -0.76 -12.81 3.50
CA ALA A 307 -0.06 -13.96 2.91
C ALA A 307 1.19 -14.35 3.73
N VAL A 308 1.97 -13.37 4.20
CA VAL A 308 3.15 -13.61 5.06
C VAL A 308 2.75 -14.32 6.36
N HIS A 309 1.55 -14.06 6.89
CA HIS A 309 1.07 -14.74 8.09
C HIS A 309 0.84 -16.24 7.93
N LEU A 310 0.88 -16.78 6.71
CA LEU A 310 0.81 -18.22 6.45
C LEU A 310 2.20 -18.89 6.53
N LEU A 311 3.28 -18.12 6.64
CA LEU A 311 4.64 -18.63 6.65
C LEU A 311 5.13 -19.00 8.06
N PRO A 312 5.96 -20.05 8.19
CA PRO A 312 6.69 -20.31 9.43
C PRO A 312 7.57 -19.11 9.84
N GLY A 313 7.54 -18.75 11.12
CA GLY A 313 8.27 -17.61 11.65
C GLY A 313 7.52 -16.27 11.54
N THR A 314 6.25 -16.28 11.15
CA THR A 314 5.38 -15.09 11.19
C THR A 314 5.30 -14.51 12.60
N THR A 315 5.37 -13.18 12.73
CA THR A 315 5.23 -12.51 14.02
C THR A 315 3.79 -12.20 14.42
N GLN A 316 2.84 -12.37 13.49
CA GLN A 316 1.44 -11.90 13.56
C GLN A 316 1.29 -10.41 13.97
N SER A 317 0.14 -9.82 13.71
CA SER A 317 -0.07 -8.36 13.85
C SER A 317 -0.38 -7.88 15.29
N SER A 318 -0.45 -8.77 16.30
CA SER A 318 -0.60 -8.34 17.72
C SER A 318 0.00 -9.31 18.74
N VAL A 319 0.47 -8.74 19.87
CA VAL A 319 0.96 -9.47 21.06
C VAL A 319 -0.12 -10.34 21.71
N VAL A 320 -1.41 -10.05 21.47
CA VAL A 320 -2.54 -10.81 22.03
C VAL A 320 -2.83 -12.09 21.22
N ALA A 321 -2.54 -12.09 19.92
CA ALA A 321 -2.65 -13.27 19.06
C ALA A 321 -1.46 -14.23 19.20
N LYS A 322 -0.37 -13.77 19.83
CA LYS A 322 0.89 -14.52 19.96
C LYS A 322 0.78 -15.81 20.76
N GLY A 323 -0.08 -15.88 21.79
CA GLY A 323 -0.11 -17.05 22.69
C GLY A 323 1.30 -17.52 23.06
N ASP A 324 1.58 -18.81 22.87
CA ASP A 324 2.89 -19.45 23.05
C ASP A 324 3.66 -19.67 21.71
N TYR A 325 3.28 -19.00 20.61
CA TYR A 325 3.92 -19.22 19.32
C TYR A 325 5.33 -18.58 19.26
N ASP A 326 6.34 -19.44 19.21
CA ASP A 326 7.73 -19.03 19.04
C ASP A 326 8.06 -18.74 17.56
N ALA A 327 7.88 -17.48 17.17
CA ALA A 327 8.22 -17.02 15.82
C ALA A 327 9.72 -17.12 15.51
N GLU A 328 10.61 -17.01 16.50
CA GLU A 328 12.04 -17.14 16.25
C GLU A 328 12.43 -18.61 16.08
N GLY A 329 11.92 -19.51 16.90
CA GLY A 329 12.13 -20.96 16.76
C GLY A 329 11.52 -21.57 15.49
N MET A 330 10.46 -20.97 14.96
CA MET A 330 9.79 -21.42 13.73
C MET A 330 10.31 -20.74 12.45
N ALA A 331 11.27 -19.80 12.57
CA ALA A 331 11.82 -19.08 11.43
C ALA A 331 12.63 -20.01 10.51
N THR A 332 12.32 -20.00 9.20
CA THR A 332 12.97 -20.89 8.24
C THR A 332 13.46 -20.21 6.97
N MET A 333 13.16 -18.93 6.71
CA MET A 333 13.51 -18.31 5.42
C MET A 333 14.74 -17.42 5.54
N THR A 334 15.67 -17.49 4.57
CA THR A 334 16.69 -16.45 4.38
C THR A 334 16.07 -15.17 3.79
N LEU A 335 16.85 -14.09 3.70
CA LEU A 335 16.41 -12.91 2.95
C LEU A 335 16.19 -13.24 1.47
N SER A 336 17.06 -14.04 0.88
CA SER A 336 16.95 -14.46 -0.53
C SER A 336 15.72 -15.34 -0.77
N ASP A 337 15.43 -16.29 0.13
CA ASP A 337 14.21 -17.12 0.05
C ASP A 337 12.96 -16.26 0.16
N PHE A 338 12.96 -15.31 1.10
CA PHE A 338 11.84 -14.40 1.31
C PHE A 338 11.63 -13.49 0.11
N ASP A 339 12.68 -12.93 -0.48
CA ASP A 339 12.58 -12.07 -1.66
C ASP A 339 11.94 -12.82 -2.84
N ARG A 340 12.41 -14.05 -3.13
CA ARG A 340 11.82 -14.91 -4.17
C ARG A 340 10.37 -15.25 -3.90
N TRP A 341 10.05 -15.66 -2.67
CA TRP A 341 8.68 -15.97 -2.28
C TRP A 341 7.76 -14.75 -2.40
N PHE A 342 8.24 -13.58 -1.96
CA PHE A 342 7.48 -12.33 -1.99
C PHE A 342 7.19 -11.90 -3.43
N ALA A 343 8.15 -12.06 -4.34
CA ALA A 343 7.96 -11.84 -5.76
C ALA A 343 6.88 -12.75 -6.37
N LEU A 344 6.88 -14.04 -6.00
CA LEU A 344 5.84 -14.99 -6.43
C LEU A 344 4.46 -14.61 -5.89
N GLU A 345 4.39 -14.12 -4.65
CA GLU A 345 3.12 -13.66 -4.07
C GLU A 345 2.61 -12.38 -4.74
N ILE A 346 3.50 -11.46 -5.14
CA ILE A 346 3.14 -10.33 -6.00
C ILE A 346 2.61 -10.82 -7.34
N CYS A 347 3.27 -11.80 -7.96
CA CYS A 347 2.81 -12.40 -9.21
C CYS A 347 1.40 -13.00 -9.06
N ARG A 348 1.15 -13.73 -7.95
CA ARG A 348 -0.18 -14.26 -7.62
C ARG A 348 -1.21 -13.14 -7.49
N TYR A 349 -0.91 -12.09 -6.73
CA TYR A 349 -1.80 -10.94 -6.56
C TYR A 349 -2.14 -10.24 -7.88
N ASN A 350 -1.12 -9.93 -8.68
CA ASN A 350 -1.26 -9.25 -9.97
C ASN A 350 -2.12 -10.06 -10.97
N ASN A 351 -2.13 -11.39 -10.82
CA ASN A 351 -2.88 -12.32 -11.68
C ASN A 351 -4.17 -12.85 -11.04
N SER A 352 -4.55 -12.39 -9.84
CA SER A 352 -5.79 -12.77 -9.18
C SER A 352 -6.86 -11.70 -9.39
N ILE A 353 -8.14 -12.10 -9.40
CA ILE A 353 -9.25 -11.16 -9.56
C ILE A 353 -9.26 -10.18 -8.40
N HIS A 354 -9.12 -8.89 -8.70
CA HIS A 354 -9.20 -7.83 -7.71
C HIS A 354 -10.66 -7.40 -7.53
N SER A 355 -11.18 -7.49 -6.31
CA SER A 355 -12.62 -7.28 -6.02
C SER A 355 -13.16 -5.92 -6.47
N SER A 356 -12.37 -4.85 -6.37
CA SER A 356 -12.81 -3.52 -6.82
C SER A 356 -12.67 -3.29 -8.33
N LEU A 357 -11.93 -4.13 -9.05
CA LEU A 357 -11.75 -4.03 -10.51
C LEU A 357 -12.67 -4.99 -11.27
N GLY A 358 -13.08 -6.10 -10.64
CA GLY A 358 -13.81 -7.17 -11.31
C GLY A 358 -12.97 -8.01 -12.28
N CYS A 359 -11.68 -7.70 -12.42
CA CYS A 359 -10.71 -8.39 -13.26
C CYS A 359 -9.34 -8.43 -12.55
N THR A 360 -8.34 -9.08 -13.16
CA THR A 360 -6.98 -9.11 -12.61
C THR A 360 -6.28 -7.75 -12.83
N PRO A 361 -5.37 -7.32 -11.93
CA PRO A 361 -4.54 -6.14 -12.16
C PRO A 361 -3.79 -6.17 -13.50
N VAL A 362 -3.29 -7.35 -13.91
CA VAL A 362 -2.65 -7.55 -15.23
C VAL A 362 -3.62 -7.25 -16.37
N ALA A 363 -4.82 -7.84 -16.37
CA ALA A 363 -5.81 -7.62 -17.43
C ALA A 363 -6.24 -6.14 -17.48
N LYS A 364 -6.35 -5.50 -16.30
CA LYS A 364 -6.66 -4.06 -16.23
C LYS A 364 -5.53 -3.21 -16.78
N TRP A 365 -4.28 -3.57 -16.51
CA TRP A 365 -3.11 -2.92 -17.06
C TRP A 365 -3.04 -3.05 -18.57
N GLU A 366 -3.17 -4.26 -19.11
CA GLU A 366 -3.14 -4.53 -20.55
C GLU A 366 -4.23 -3.74 -21.29
N ALA A 367 -5.47 -3.80 -20.81
CA ALA A 367 -6.60 -3.09 -21.41
C ALA A 367 -6.42 -1.57 -21.45
N LEU A 368 -5.70 -0.99 -20.48
CA LEU A 368 -5.42 0.45 -20.47
C LEU A 368 -4.10 0.81 -21.19
N SER A 369 -3.19 -0.15 -21.34
CA SER A 369 -1.89 0.04 -21.99
C SER A 369 -1.94 -0.12 -23.50
N GLU A 370 -2.97 -0.77 -24.06
CA GLU A 370 -3.18 -0.86 -25.52
C GLU A 370 -3.22 0.53 -26.22
N GLN A 371 -3.48 1.60 -25.46
CA GLN A 371 -3.54 2.97 -25.95
C GLN A 371 -2.26 3.79 -25.65
N MET A 372 -1.25 3.22 -24.98
CA MET A 372 -0.09 3.95 -24.47
C MET A 372 1.19 3.12 -24.47
N MET A 373 2.26 3.64 -25.08
CA MET A 373 3.60 3.10 -24.85
C MET A 373 4.12 3.58 -23.49
N GLY A 374 4.64 2.65 -22.68
CA GLY A 374 5.30 3.01 -21.41
C GLY A 374 6.54 3.86 -21.67
N ASP A 375 6.68 4.97 -20.93
CA ASP A 375 7.85 5.85 -20.98
C ASP A 375 9.01 5.25 -20.17
N ILE A 376 9.72 4.31 -20.76
CA ILE A 376 10.87 3.64 -20.15
C ILE A 376 12.12 4.50 -20.38
N PRO A 377 12.91 4.82 -19.33
CA PRO A 377 14.19 5.49 -19.49
C PRO A 377 15.10 4.70 -20.42
N PHE A 378 15.67 5.39 -21.40
CA PHE A 378 16.70 4.79 -22.27
C PHE A 378 17.93 4.34 -21.48
N GLU A 379 18.30 5.09 -20.43
CA GLU A 379 19.39 4.79 -19.52
C GLU A 379 18.84 4.47 -18.12
N ILE A 380 18.43 3.21 -17.90
CA ILE A 380 17.93 2.74 -16.58
C ILE A 380 18.97 2.97 -15.48
N GLU A 381 20.25 2.85 -15.82
CA GLU A 381 21.32 3.07 -14.86
C GLU A 381 21.43 4.54 -14.43
N ALA A 382 21.28 5.49 -15.34
CA ALA A 382 21.21 6.91 -15.01
C ALA A 382 19.98 7.21 -14.14
N PHE A 383 18.83 6.59 -14.47
CA PHE A 383 17.61 6.69 -13.67
C PHE A 383 17.87 6.24 -12.23
N ARG A 384 18.34 5.01 -12.04
CA ARG A 384 18.64 4.47 -10.70
C ARG A 384 19.65 5.34 -9.95
N VAL A 385 20.74 5.74 -10.60
CA VAL A 385 21.79 6.56 -9.99
C VAL A 385 21.23 7.87 -9.48
N SER A 386 20.36 8.57 -10.22
CA SER A 386 19.77 9.84 -9.79
C SER A 386 19.05 9.74 -8.42
N PHE A 387 18.45 8.59 -8.12
CA PHE A 387 17.73 8.33 -6.88
C PHE A 387 18.62 7.84 -5.73
N LEU A 388 19.88 7.46 -5.96
CA LEU A 388 20.79 6.99 -4.90
C LEU A 388 21.11 8.06 -3.84
N PRO A 389 21.55 7.67 -2.63
CA PRO A 389 22.14 8.57 -1.65
C PRO A 389 23.26 9.44 -2.25
N SER A 390 23.30 10.71 -1.83
CA SER A 390 24.17 11.73 -2.43
C SER A 390 24.87 12.61 -1.40
N GLU A 391 26.12 13.01 -1.68
CA GLU A 391 26.97 13.84 -0.84
C GLU A 391 27.69 14.91 -1.69
N LEU A 392 27.79 16.14 -1.20
CA LEU A 392 28.60 17.18 -1.86
C LEU A 392 30.07 17.01 -1.49
N ARG A 393 30.93 16.80 -2.49
CA ARG A 393 32.37 16.58 -2.29
C ARG A 393 33.22 17.43 -3.21
N LYS A 394 34.41 17.81 -2.72
CA LYS A 394 35.37 18.59 -3.51
C LYS A 394 36.21 17.67 -4.40
N VAL A 395 36.33 18.00 -5.68
CA VAL A 395 37.29 17.41 -6.61
C VAL A 395 38.68 17.93 -6.27
N ARG A 396 39.59 17.05 -5.87
CA ARG A 396 40.98 17.36 -5.52
C ARG A 396 41.92 16.80 -6.59
N ARG A 397 43.20 17.20 -6.53
CA ARG A 397 44.26 16.65 -7.39
C ARG A 397 44.43 15.14 -7.22
N ASP A 398 44.13 14.64 -6.03
CA ASP A 398 44.22 13.22 -5.68
C ASP A 398 42.86 12.50 -5.72
N GLY A 399 41.86 13.12 -6.36
CA GLY A 399 40.53 12.57 -6.60
C GLY A 399 39.45 13.11 -5.67
N ILE A 400 38.39 12.32 -5.50
CA ILE A 400 37.29 12.63 -4.59
C ILE A 400 37.47 11.81 -3.31
N HIS A 401 37.26 12.45 -2.17
CA HIS A 401 37.31 11.78 -0.86
C HIS A 401 35.89 11.59 -0.35
N LEU A 402 35.46 10.33 -0.21
CA LEU A 402 34.17 9.96 0.36
C LEU A 402 34.37 8.86 1.40
N PHE A 403 33.84 9.06 2.61
CA PHE A 403 34.05 8.15 3.75
C PHE A 403 35.50 7.86 4.10
N GLN A 404 36.47 8.73 3.75
CA GLN A 404 37.92 8.49 3.88
C GLN A 404 38.50 7.48 2.86
N ILE A 405 37.73 7.12 1.83
CA ILE A 405 38.21 6.41 0.64
C ILE A 405 38.47 7.44 -0.46
N ARG A 406 39.54 7.24 -1.22
CA ARG A 406 39.86 8.04 -2.41
C ARG A 406 39.32 7.40 -3.68
N TYR A 407 38.68 8.20 -4.50
CA TYR A 407 38.11 7.79 -5.78
C TYR A 407 38.72 8.58 -6.93
N TRP A 408 38.92 7.91 -8.07
CA TRP A 408 39.46 8.53 -9.27
C TRP A 408 38.68 8.13 -10.53
N SER A 409 38.63 9.07 -11.46
CA SER A 409 38.22 8.89 -12.84
C SER A 409 38.94 9.93 -13.69
N ASP A 410 39.40 9.57 -14.87
CA ASP A 410 40.18 10.49 -15.73
C ASP A 410 39.35 11.70 -16.16
N ALA A 411 38.02 11.55 -16.25
CA ALA A 411 37.10 12.64 -16.52
C ALA A 411 37.08 13.72 -15.41
N LEU A 412 37.58 13.43 -14.20
CA LEU A 412 37.69 14.43 -13.13
C LEU A 412 38.82 15.44 -13.36
N ALA A 413 39.81 15.12 -14.19
CA ALA A 413 40.99 15.95 -14.38
C ALA A 413 40.64 17.37 -14.84
N GLY A 414 39.64 17.50 -15.71
CA GLY A 414 39.15 18.77 -16.25
C GLY A 414 38.42 19.65 -15.22
N HIS A 415 37.97 19.09 -14.10
CA HIS A 415 37.19 19.78 -13.07
C HIS A 415 38.04 20.19 -11.85
N ILE A 416 39.33 19.82 -11.82
CA ILE A 416 40.24 20.22 -10.75
C ILE A 416 40.43 21.75 -10.78
N GLY A 417 40.10 22.41 -9.67
CA GLY A 417 40.32 23.85 -9.50
C GLY A 417 39.31 24.77 -10.19
N ARG A 418 38.24 24.24 -10.79
CA ARG A 418 37.11 25.04 -11.30
C ARG A 418 36.13 25.38 -10.17
N GLY A 419 35.68 26.65 -10.11
CA GLY A 419 34.66 27.10 -9.15
C GLY A 419 35.03 26.82 -7.69
N ASP A 420 34.04 26.45 -6.86
CA ASP A 420 34.29 25.96 -5.50
C ASP A 420 34.82 24.50 -5.48
N GLY A 421 34.87 23.87 -6.65
CA GLY A 421 35.34 22.53 -6.92
C GLY A 421 34.44 21.45 -6.35
N LYS A 422 33.20 21.76 -5.93
CA LYS A 422 32.27 20.78 -5.36
C LYS A 422 31.38 20.18 -6.43
N VAL A 423 31.19 18.88 -6.33
CA VAL A 423 30.35 18.06 -7.20
C VAL A 423 29.42 17.20 -6.35
N VAL A 424 28.26 16.86 -6.88
CA VAL A 424 27.36 15.90 -6.24
C VAL A 424 27.88 14.50 -6.52
N VAL A 425 28.12 13.75 -5.45
CA VAL A 425 28.59 12.37 -5.52
C VAL A 425 27.50 11.45 -5.02
N ARG A 426 27.07 10.52 -5.86
CA ARG A 426 26.12 9.46 -5.51
C ARG A 426 26.84 8.15 -5.29
N TYR A 427 26.31 7.34 -4.38
CA TYR A 427 26.91 6.07 -4.01
C TYR A 427 25.83 5.06 -3.62
N ASP A 428 26.10 3.77 -3.85
CA ASP A 428 25.28 2.70 -3.31
C ASP A 428 25.85 2.27 -1.95
N PRO A 429 25.14 2.44 -0.83
CA PRO A 429 25.60 1.97 0.48
C PRO A 429 25.90 0.46 0.53
N ARG A 430 25.34 -0.32 -0.41
CA ARG A 430 25.64 -1.74 -0.54
C ARG A 430 27.04 -1.92 -1.12
N ASP A 431 27.41 -1.20 -2.17
CA ASP A 431 28.73 -1.30 -2.79
C ASP A 431 29.38 0.07 -2.97
N LEU A 432 30.46 0.31 -2.21
CA LEU A 432 31.26 1.52 -2.31
C LEU A 432 32.33 1.46 -3.41
N SER A 433 32.47 0.35 -4.15
CA SER A 433 33.52 0.18 -5.18
C SER A 433 33.47 1.22 -6.29
N VAL A 434 32.28 1.75 -6.56
CA VAL A 434 32.00 2.77 -7.56
C VAL A 434 31.19 3.89 -6.91
N ILE A 435 31.55 5.12 -7.25
CA ILE A 435 30.72 6.30 -7.02
C ILE A 435 30.38 6.94 -8.37
N TRP A 436 29.27 7.65 -8.41
CA TRP A 436 28.83 8.39 -9.59
C TRP A 436 28.90 9.87 -9.31
N VAL A 437 29.65 10.59 -10.15
CA VAL A 437 29.94 12.01 -9.99
C VAL A 437 29.16 12.78 -11.03
N GLU A 438 28.34 13.72 -10.57
CA GLU A 438 27.60 14.64 -11.44
C GLU A 438 28.53 15.78 -11.86
N LEU A 439 28.77 15.90 -13.17
CA LEU A 439 29.58 16.97 -13.78
C LEU A 439 28.66 17.96 -14.54
N ASP A 440 29.22 19.07 -15.03
CA ASP A 440 28.53 20.28 -15.55
C ASP A 440 27.48 20.08 -16.70
N ASN A 441 27.17 18.84 -17.09
CA ASN A 441 26.18 18.48 -18.11
C ASN A 441 25.14 17.44 -17.63
N ASP A 442 24.89 17.33 -16.32
CA ASP A 442 24.02 16.33 -15.68
C ASP A 442 24.36 14.87 -16.03
N ARG A 443 25.58 14.64 -16.54
CA ARG A 443 26.09 13.31 -16.85
C ARG A 443 26.82 12.76 -15.63
N TYR A 444 26.45 11.54 -15.26
CA TYR A 444 27.14 10.79 -14.22
C TYR A 444 28.40 10.14 -14.78
N VAL A 445 29.53 10.44 -14.15
CA VAL A 445 30.81 9.78 -14.42
C VAL A 445 31.10 8.80 -13.31
N GLU A 446 31.42 7.56 -13.67
CA GLU A 446 31.92 6.58 -12.71
C GLU A 446 33.32 6.96 -12.22
N ALA A 447 33.52 6.95 -10.91
CA ALA A 447 34.83 6.97 -10.28
C ALA A 447 34.97 5.75 -9.36
N ARG A 448 36.07 5.02 -9.54
CA ARG A 448 36.39 3.81 -8.78
C ARG A 448 37.39 4.12 -7.69
N TYR A 449 37.63 3.17 -6.80
CA TYR A 449 38.73 3.28 -5.85
C TYR A 449 40.02 3.67 -6.55
N ARG A 450 40.72 4.64 -5.98
CA ARG A 450 42.07 4.97 -6.42
C ARG A 450 43.05 3.85 -6.07
N ASN A 451 42.82 3.18 -4.95
CA ASN A 451 43.56 1.99 -4.54
C ASN A 451 42.72 0.74 -4.81
N LEU A 452 43.07 0.01 -5.87
CA LEU A 452 42.36 -1.19 -6.31
C LEU A 452 42.55 -2.40 -5.39
N GLU A 453 43.47 -2.33 -4.41
CA GLU A 453 43.63 -3.39 -3.41
C GLU A 453 42.48 -3.43 -2.40
N ILE A 454 41.71 -2.33 -2.29
CA ILE A 454 40.50 -2.27 -1.49
C ILE A 454 39.45 -3.14 -2.20
N PRO A 455 38.96 -4.23 -1.57
CA PRO A 455 37.91 -5.02 -2.18
C PRO A 455 36.58 -4.23 -2.21
N PRO A 456 35.63 -4.59 -3.09
CA PRO A 456 34.26 -4.08 -3.00
C PRO A 456 33.71 -4.30 -1.59
N VAL A 457 33.17 -3.25 -0.99
CA VAL A 457 32.67 -3.24 0.40
C VAL A 457 31.42 -2.42 0.53
N SER A 458 30.55 -2.84 1.44
CA SER A 458 29.43 -2.01 1.87
C SER A 458 29.88 -0.89 2.81
N LEU A 459 29.06 0.16 2.87
CA LEU A 459 29.23 1.24 3.83
C LEU A 459 29.17 0.74 5.28
N TRP A 460 28.41 -0.32 5.52
CA TRP A 460 28.35 -0.92 6.85
C TRP A 460 29.66 -1.65 7.20
N GLU A 461 30.17 -2.53 6.32
CA GLU A 461 31.44 -3.24 6.53
C GLU A 461 32.56 -2.24 6.76
N TYR A 462 32.60 -1.18 5.94
CA TYR A 462 33.55 -0.10 6.05
C TYR A 462 33.49 0.59 7.44
N ARG A 463 32.30 0.94 7.90
CA ARG A 463 32.11 1.62 9.19
C ARG A 463 32.50 0.73 10.37
N GLU A 464 32.23 -0.56 10.28
CA GLU A 464 32.61 -1.52 11.32
C GLU A 464 34.14 -1.70 11.37
N ALA A 465 34.78 -1.91 10.21
CA ALA A 465 36.23 -1.98 10.10
C ALA A 465 36.90 -0.73 10.69
N MET A 466 36.37 0.45 10.38
CA MET A 466 36.84 1.72 10.93
C MET A 466 36.64 1.85 12.44
N ARG A 467 35.55 1.31 12.98
CA ARG A 467 35.31 1.29 14.44
C ARG A 467 36.34 0.40 15.14
N ASN A 468 36.60 -0.78 14.59
CA ASN A 468 37.58 -1.73 15.13
C ASN A 468 39.01 -1.21 15.02
N ALA A 469 39.37 -0.57 13.90
CA ALA A 469 40.67 0.08 13.74
C ALA A 469 40.92 1.16 14.81
N ARG A 470 39.90 1.99 15.09
CA ARG A 470 39.98 3.02 16.15
C ARG A 470 40.11 2.40 17.53
N ALA A 471 39.38 1.32 17.82
CA ALA A 471 39.48 0.61 19.10
C ALA A 471 40.89 0.04 19.34
N LEU A 472 41.58 -0.36 18.27
CA LEU A 472 42.97 -0.85 18.31
C LEU A 472 44.03 0.27 18.34
N GLY A 473 43.63 1.54 18.52
CA GLY A 473 44.56 2.68 18.58
C GLY A 473 45.23 3.04 17.26
N LYS A 474 44.83 2.41 16.14
CA LYS A 474 45.33 2.73 14.80
C LYS A 474 44.67 4.04 14.33
N SER A 475 45.28 5.18 14.67
CA SER A 475 44.87 6.49 14.19
C SER A 475 45.63 6.83 12.90
N GLY A 476 44.90 7.00 11.80
CA GLY A 476 45.46 7.25 10.48
C GLY A 476 45.09 6.13 9.52
N SER A 477 44.16 6.41 8.60
CA SER A 477 43.63 5.47 7.64
C SER A 477 44.66 5.22 6.54
N ASN A 478 45.56 4.26 6.73
CA ASN A 478 46.24 3.65 5.60
C ASN A 478 45.22 2.73 4.91
N GLU A 479 44.81 3.06 3.69
CA GLU A 479 43.85 2.27 2.89
C GLU A 479 44.25 0.78 2.82
N LEU A 480 45.55 0.48 2.87
CA LEU A 480 46.10 -0.88 2.92
C LEU A 480 45.79 -1.61 4.24
N VAL A 481 45.94 -0.92 5.38
CA VAL A 481 45.60 -1.48 6.69
C VAL A 481 44.10 -1.73 6.78
N LEU A 482 43.30 -0.87 6.17
CA LEU A 482 41.86 -1.01 6.14
C LEU A 482 41.42 -2.18 5.25
N ALA A 483 41.99 -2.32 4.06
CA ALA A 483 41.76 -3.46 3.18
C ALA A 483 42.10 -4.78 3.89
N GLU A 484 43.22 -4.83 4.62
CA GLU A 484 43.62 -6.00 5.40
C GLU A 484 42.65 -6.30 6.55
N LEU A 485 42.21 -5.29 7.30
CA LEU A 485 41.20 -5.45 8.36
C LEU A 485 39.89 -6.01 7.81
N ILE A 486 39.42 -5.51 6.66
CA ILE A 486 38.21 -6.01 5.99
C ILE A 486 38.39 -7.49 5.60
N ARG A 487 39.55 -7.86 5.02
CA ARG A 487 39.82 -9.25 4.65
C ARG A 487 39.82 -10.16 5.89
N GLN A 488 40.48 -9.74 6.97
CA GLN A 488 40.51 -10.50 8.23
C GLN A 488 39.12 -10.64 8.85
N GLN A 489 38.30 -9.59 8.86
CA GLN A 489 36.91 -9.68 9.33
C GLN A 489 36.10 -10.69 8.53
N ARG A 490 36.21 -10.66 7.19
CA ARG A 490 35.53 -11.62 6.31
C ARG A 490 36.02 -13.06 6.57
N GLN A 491 37.31 -13.25 6.82
CA GLN A 491 37.86 -14.54 7.20
C GLN A 491 37.27 -15.03 8.53
N ILE A 492 37.25 -14.18 9.55
CA ILE A 492 36.67 -14.48 10.87
C ILE A 492 35.16 -14.81 10.75
N GLU A 493 34.39 -14.02 9.98
CA GLU A 493 32.97 -14.28 9.73
C GLU A 493 32.73 -15.64 9.04
N SER A 494 33.67 -16.09 8.20
CA SER A 494 33.61 -17.38 7.51
C SER A 494 34.02 -18.56 8.41
N GLU A 495 34.95 -18.34 9.34
CA GLU A 495 35.51 -19.37 10.23
C GLU A 495 34.70 -19.56 11.53
N SER A 496 33.99 -18.52 11.98
CA SER A 496 33.28 -18.53 13.25
C SER A 496 31.97 -19.33 13.19
N ARG A 497 31.88 -20.39 14.01
CA ARG A 497 30.71 -21.29 14.13
C ARG A 497 29.58 -20.75 15.02
N SER A 498 29.71 -19.56 15.61
CA SER A 498 28.69 -18.97 16.48
C SER A 498 28.67 -17.45 16.43
N LEU A 499 28.09 -16.90 15.35
CA LEU A 499 27.90 -15.46 15.24
C LEU A 499 26.71 -14.96 16.07
N THR A 500 26.85 -13.76 16.62
CA THR A 500 25.76 -12.98 17.21
C THR A 500 24.72 -12.60 16.15
N ARG A 501 23.50 -12.26 16.57
CA ARG A 501 22.43 -11.85 15.64
C ARG A 501 22.82 -10.67 14.73
N ALA A 502 23.60 -9.73 15.25
CA ALA A 502 24.07 -8.56 14.49
C ALA A 502 25.10 -8.95 13.41
N GLU A 503 26.04 -9.84 13.75
CA GLU A 503 27.02 -10.38 12.81
C GLU A 503 26.35 -11.28 11.75
N ARG A 504 25.37 -12.09 12.13
CA ARG A 504 24.57 -12.86 11.16
C ARG A 504 23.85 -11.95 10.14
N ARG A 505 23.30 -10.82 10.60
CA ARG A 505 22.73 -9.79 9.71
C ARG A 505 23.78 -9.16 8.80
N SER A 506 25.01 -8.94 9.27
CA SER A 506 26.14 -8.51 8.44
C SER A 506 26.38 -9.46 7.28
N ARG A 507 26.58 -10.74 7.61
CA ARG A 507 26.89 -11.77 6.65
C ARG A 507 25.79 -11.91 5.58
N GLU A 508 24.52 -11.85 5.97
CA GLU A 508 23.38 -11.91 5.04
C GLU A 508 23.35 -10.71 4.06
N ARG A 509 23.71 -9.50 4.54
CA ARG A 509 23.83 -8.30 3.70
C ARG A 509 24.91 -8.49 2.64
N LYS A 510 26.03 -9.10 3.01
CA LYS A 510 27.14 -9.37 2.10
C LYS A 510 26.76 -10.38 1.00
N GLY A 511 26.02 -11.44 1.34
CA GLY A 511 25.53 -12.38 0.31
C GLY A 511 24.63 -11.70 -0.73
N THR A 512 23.83 -10.72 -0.31
CA THR A 512 22.99 -9.91 -1.22
C THR A 512 23.83 -9.03 -2.16
N LEU A 513 24.96 -8.56 -1.68
CA LEU A 513 25.92 -7.73 -2.41
C LEU A 513 26.63 -8.45 -3.54
N GLU A 514 27.08 -9.67 -3.28
CA GLU A 514 27.72 -10.53 -4.29
C GLU A 514 26.74 -10.86 -5.43
N GLY A 515 25.45 -11.04 -5.11
CA GLY A 515 24.38 -11.16 -6.10
C GLY A 515 24.17 -9.89 -6.94
N ALA A 516 24.14 -8.72 -6.30
CA ALA A 516 23.98 -7.43 -6.99
C ALA A 516 25.14 -7.15 -7.98
N ASN A 517 26.39 -7.44 -7.61
CA ASN A 517 27.54 -7.24 -8.48
C ASN A 517 27.57 -8.21 -9.66
N SER A 518 27.04 -9.42 -9.50
CA SER A 518 26.91 -10.39 -10.59
C SER A 518 25.88 -9.95 -11.64
N ALA A 519 24.79 -9.30 -11.23
CA ALA A 519 23.74 -8.77 -12.11
C ALA A 519 24.14 -7.47 -12.84
N VAL A 520 25.06 -6.67 -12.28
CA VAL A 520 25.57 -5.45 -12.94
C VAL A 520 26.67 -5.78 -13.97
N SER A 521 27.41 -6.88 -13.78
CA SER A 521 28.52 -7.29 -14.66
C SER A 521 28.10 -7.76 -16.06
N THR A 522 26.80 -7.82 -16.37
CA THR A 522 26.27 -8.16 -17.71
C THR A 522 26.19 -6.98 -18.67
N THR A 523 26.50 -5.76 -18.25
CA THR A 523 26.86 -4.70 -19.21
C THR A 523 28.27 -4.99 -19.72
N GLU A 524 28.41 -5.15 -21.03
CA GLU A 524 29.69 -5.38 -21.70
C GLU A 524 30.68 -4.25 -21.38
N GLY A 525 31.42 -4.40 -20.28
CA GLY A 525 32.70 -3.75 -20.11
C GLY A 525 33.58 -4.19 -21.28
N LEU A 526 34.16 -3.20 -21.96
CA LEU A 526 35.17 -3.37 -22.99
C LEU A 526 36.11 -4.53 -22.61
N ARG A 527 35.91 -5.69 -23.24
CA ARG A 527 36.89 -6.77 -23.16
C ARG A 527 38.16 -6.21 -23.79
N ALA A 528 39.30 -6.46 -23.15
CA ALA A 528 40.57 -6.34 -23.85
C ALA A 528 40.44 -7.17 -25.13
N ILE A 529 40.54 -6.51 -26.28
CA ILE A 529 40.65 -7.21 -27.56
C ILE A 529 41.95 -8.00 -27.47
N ASP A 530 41.84 -9.30 -27.28
CA ASP A 530 42.94 -10.21 -27.54
C ASP A 530 43.23 -10.13 -29.04
N THR A 531 44.22 -9.33 -29.41
CA THR A 531 44.73 -9.25 -30.78
C THR A 531 45.65 -10.44 -31.10
N GLY A 532 45.47 -11.59 -30.44
CA GLY A 532 46.25 -12.83 -30.58
C GLY A 532 46.17 -13.53 -31.93
N ASP A 533 45.86 -12.81 -33.01
CA ASP A 533 45.94 -13.30 -34.38
C ASP A 533 46.76 -12.32 -35.24
N THR A 534 48.04 -12.62 -35.41
CA THR A 534 48.97 -11.88 -36.28
C THR A 534 48.84 -12.27 -37.76
N SER A 535 47.84 -13.07 -38.14
CA SER A 535 47.69 -13.56 -39.52
C SER A 535 46.75 -12.73 -40.43
N ARG A 536 46.19 -11.61 -39.94
CA ARG A 536 45.29 -10.78 -40.77
C ARG A 536 46.04 -9.74 -41.62
N PRO A 537 45.71 -9.58 -42.91
CA PRO A 537 46.40 -8.66 -43.80
C PRO A 537 46.09 -7.20 -43.41
N LEU A 538 47.15 -6.40 -43.26
CA LEU A 538 47.08 -4.96 -43.03
C LEU A 538 46.54 -4.27 -44.29
N PHE A 539 45.38 -3.61 -44.20
CA PHE A 539 44.88 -2.76 -45.27
C PHE A 539 45.73 -1.49 -45.38
N LYS A 540 46.12 -1.13 -46.61
CA LYS A 540 46.83 0.13 -46.91
C LYS A 540 45.90 1.32 -46.68
N VAL A 541 46.31 2.23 -45.80
CA VAL A 541 45.68 3.54 -45.62
C VAL A 541 46.17 4.46 -46.74
N GLU A 542 45.27 4.89 -47.62
CA GLU A 542 45.54 5.99 -48.55
C GLU A 542 45.54 7.32 -47.79
N ARG A 543 46.62 8.09 -47.94
CA ARG A 543 46.73 9.47 -47.44
C ARG A 543 46.05 10.40 -48.45
N TRP A 544 45.04 11.11 -47.99
CA TRP A 544 44.52 12.32 -48.63
C TRP A 544 44.99 13.54 -47.84
#